data_AF-A0A524N8H9-F1
#
_entry.id   AF-A0A524N8H9-F1
#
_cell.length_a   1.000
_cell.length_b   1.000
_cell.length_c   1.000
_cell.angle_alpha   90.00
_cell.angle_beta   90.00
_cell.angle_gamma   90.00
#
_symmetry.space_group_name_H-M   'P 1'
#
loop_
_entity.id
_entity.type
_entity.pdbx_description
1 polymer ?
#
loop_
_entity_poly.entity_id
_entity_poly.type
_entity_poly.pdbx_seq_one_letter_code
_entity_poly.pdbx_strand_id
1 'polypeptide(L)'
;MPARRTLATGDIDLRATMRSIGTYSRDPTTRWTSNTFTKAVLTPMGPGTMRLAWDGSGRTTAEAWGSGADWLLDRAPHWVGLHDDLRGFDPTLNSQVAEWWRRHPGLRLAAAGVIWQELLLVLLGQRVTVEEALESWVRIVFEWG
;
A
#
# COMPACT_ATOMS: atom_id res chain seq x y z
N MET A 1 -9.92 2.96 21.74
CA MET A 1 -10.38 2.08 20.64
C MET A 1 -9.78 2.63 19.35
N PRO A 2 -9.26 1.80 18.42
CA PRO A 2 -8.83 2.29 17.12
C PRO A 2 -9.98 2.93 16.38
N ALA A 3 -9.69 3.96 15.60
CA ALA A 3 -10.64 4.46 14.62
C ALA A 3 -10.76 3.42 13.49
N ARG A 4 -11.96 3.25 12.94
CA ARG A 4 -12.25 2.20 11.95
C ARG A 4 -13.15 2.72 10.83
N ARG A 5 -12.90 2.25 9.61
CA ARG A 5 -13.72 2.48 8.42
C ARG A 5 -13.89 1.21 7.61
N THR A 6 -15.08 0.97 7.07
CA THR A 6 -15.34 -0.12 6.11
C THR A 6 -15.40 0.45 4.69
N LEU A 7 -14.77 -0.26 3.75
CA LEU A 7 -14.67 0.09 2.34
C LEU A 7 -15.30 -1.02 1.50
N ALA A 8 -16.06 -0.64 0.47
CA ALA A 8 -16.58 -1.57 -0.54
C ALA A 8 -15.55 -1.69 -1.67
N THR A 9 -14.73 -2.74 -1.63
CA THR A 9 -13.61 -2.95 -2.57
C THR A 9 -13.95 -3.87 -3.74
N GLY A 10 -15.09 -4.57 -3.68
CA GLY A 10 -15.53 -5.46 -4.77
C GLY A 10 -14.45 -6.47 -5.15
N ASP A 11 -14.21 -6.59 -6.46
CA ASP A 11 -13.27 -7.57 -7.04
C ASP A 11 -11.82 -7.08 -7.13
N ILE A 12 -11.46 -5.99 -6.43
CA ILE A 12 -10.08 -5.52 -6.39
C ILE A 12 -9.19 -6.60 -5.75
N ASP A 13 -8.11 -6.95 -6.43
CA ASP A 13 -7.05 -7.79 -5.88
C ASP A 13 -6.20 -6.94 -4.95
N LEU A 14 -6.60 -6.91 -3.67
CA LEU A 14 -5.98 -6.10 -2.64
C LEU A 14 -4.53 -6.50 -2.39
N ARG A 15 -4.22 -7.79 -2.46
CA ARG A 15 -2.86 -8.27 -2.25
C ARG A 15 -1.95 -7.79 -3.37
N ALA A 16 -2.37 -7.92 -4.62
CA ALA A 16 -1.58 -7.45 -5.76
C ALA A 16 -1.47 -5.91 -5.78
N THR A 17 -2.56 -5.21 -5.52
CA THR A 17 -2.65 -3.74 -5.49
C THR A 17 -1.70 -3.13 -4.45
N MET A 18 -1.71 -3.65 -3.22
CA MET A 18 -0.91 -3.09 -2.13
C MET A 18 0.56 -3.56 -2.11
N ARG A 19 0.99 -4.44 -3.03
CA ARG A 19 2.42 -4.79 -3.14
C ARG A 19 3.31 -3.57 -3.40
N SER A 20 2.80 -2.58 -4.12
CA SER A 20 3.53 -1.34 -4.44
C SER A 20 3.84 -0.46 -3.22
N ILE A 21 3.03 -0.56 -2.16
CA ILE A 21 3.22 0.16 -0.89
C ILE A 21 3.86 -0.70 0.20
N GLY A 22 3.90 -2.02 0.01
CA GLY A 22 4.52 -3.01 0.89
C GLY A 22 5.64 -3.78 0.19
N THR A 23 6.54 -3.05 -0.46
CA THR A 23 7.47 -3.56 -1.46
C THR A 23 8.49 -4.56 -0.91
N TYR A 24 9.05 -4.31 0.28
CA TYR A 24 10.12 -5.16 0.81
C TYR A 24 9.58 -6.24 1.76
N SER A 25 10.03 -7.48 1.55
CA SER A 25 9.57 -8.66 2.29
C SER A 25 9.93 -8.68 3.78
N ARG A 26 10.98 -7.96 4.17
CA ARG A 26 11.44 -7.84 5.59
C ARG A 26 11.42 -6.39 6.08
N ASP A 27 10.58 -5.54 5.48
CA ASP A 27 10.37 -4.18 5.96
C ASP A 27 9.82 -4.20 7.39
N PRO A 28 10.53 -3.64 8.40
CA PRO A 28 10.08 -3.65 9.79
C PRO A 28 8.83 -2.78 10.00
N THR A 29 8.51 -1.88 9.06
CA THR A 29 7.34 -1.00 9.12
C THR A 29 6.09 -1.63 8.52
N THR A 30 6.20 -2.79 7.86
CA THR A 30 5.04 -3.47 7.27
C THR A 30 4.87 -4.89 7.80
N ARG A 31 3.63 -5.37 7.76
CA ARG A 31 3.30 -6.75 8.07
C ARG A 31 2.22 -7.27 7.14
N TRP A 32 2.53 -8.37 6.47
CA TRP A 32 1.58 -9.11 5.63
C TRP A 32 1.10 -10.38 6.33
N THR A 33 -0.17 -10.70 6.16
CA THR A 33 -0.72 -12.05 6.40
C THR A 33 -1.40 -12.54 5.11
N SER A 34 -2.21 -13.60 5.18
CA SER A 34 -3.02 -14.03 4.02
C SER A 34 -4.05 -12.98 3.62
N ASN A 35 -4.60 -12.24 4.59
CA ASN A 35 -5.78 -11.40 4.40
C ASN A 35 -5.70 -10.04 5.12
N THR A 36 -4.51 -9.68 5.59
CA THR A 36 -4.25 -8.36 6.18
C THR A 36 -2.94 -7.76 5.69
N PHE A 37 -2.92 -6.44 5.63
CA PHE A 37 -1.73 -5.62 5.44
C PHE A 37 -1.71 -4.54 6.51
N THR A 38 -0.60 -4.42 7.24
CA THR A 38 -0.38 -3.36 8.22
C THR A 38 0.85 -2.57 7.82
N LYS A 39 0.81 -1.24 7.93
CA LYS A 39 1.97 -0.37 7.71
C LYS A 39 2.01 0.77 8.74
N ALA A 40 3.17 1.00 9.32
CA ALA A 40 3.48 2.21 10.09
C ALA A 40 3.88 3.34 9.13
N VAL A 41 3.35 4.54 9.38
CA VAL A 41 3.40 5.69 8.47
C VAL A 41 3.69 6.97 9.23
N LEU A 42 4.64 7.76 8.73
CA LEU A 42 4.81 9.15 9.14
C LEU A 42 3.84 10.04 8.34
N THR A 43 2.68 10.33 8.92
CA THR A 43 1.66 11.17 8.28
C THR A 43 1.92 12.66 8.55
N PRO A 44 1.31 13.58 7.79
CA PRO A 44 1.37 15.01 8.09
C PRO A 44 0.82 15.37 9.49
N MET A 45 -0.07 14.55 10.06
CA MET A 45 -0.66 14.75 11.39
C MET A 45 0.12 14.00 12.49
N GLY A 46 1.32 13.51 12.17
CA GLY A 46 2.18 12.72 13.05
C GLY A 46 2.12 11.22 12.76
N PRO A 47 2.81 10.39 13.57
CA PRO A 47 2.91 8.96 13.32
C PRO A 47 1.55 8.28 13.45
N GLY A 48 1.33 7.29 12.59
CA GLY A 48 0.17 6.42 12.67
C GLY A 48 0.43 5.06 12.06
N THR A 49 -0.41 4.10 12.44
CA THR A 49 -0.39 2.75 11.87
C THR A 49 -1.73 2.48 11.24
N MET A 50 -1.76 1.96 10.02
CA MET A 50 -2.99 1.47 9.39
C MET A 50 -2.93 -0.04 9.20
N ARG A 51 -4.03 -0.71 9.54
CA ARG A 51 -4.29 -2.12 9.23
C ARG A 51 -5.47 -2.21 8.29
N LEU A 52 -5.27 -2.85 7.15
CA LEU A 52 -6.29 -3.20 6.18
C LEU A 52 -6.52 -4.71 6.27
N ALA A 53 -7.76 -5.13 6.46
CA ALA A 53 -8.16 -6.52 6.55
C ALA A 53 -9.32 -6.80 5.58
N TRP A 54 -9.22 -7.87 4.79
CA TRP A 54 -10.23 -8.29 3.83
C TRP A 54 -10.56 -9.77 4.01
N ASP A 55 -11.76 -10.18 3.59
CA ASP A 55 -12.26 -11.56 3.77
C ASP A 55 -12.73 -12.17 2.44
N GLY A 56 -12.54 -11.49 1.32
CA GLY A 56 -13.02 -11.91 0.00
C GLY A 56 -14.50 -11.60 -0.25
N SER A 57 -15.23 -11.01 0.69
CA SER A 57 -16.64 -10.59 0.50
C SER A 57 -16.80 -9.31 -0.31
N GLY A 58 -15.73 -8.80 -0.92
CA GLY A 58 -15.70 -7.49 -1.55
C GLY A 58 -15.71 -6.31 -0.56
N ARG A 59 -15.43 -6.56 0.72
CA ARG A 59 -15.28 -5.52 1.75
C ARG A 59 -13.89 -5.56 2.38
N THR A 60 -13.40 -4.38 2.71
CA THR A 60 -12.14 -4.18 3.45
C THR A 60 -12.40 -3.34 4.68
N THR A 61 -11.86 -3.76 5.82
CA THR A 61 -11.87 -2.99 7.06
C THR A 61 -10.52 -2.31 7.22
N ALA A 62 -10.53 -0.98 7.32
CA ALA A 62 -9.40 -0.17 7.71
C ALA A 62 -9.50 0.17 9.20
N GLU A 63 -8.43 -0.06 9.93
CA GLU A 63 -8.26 0.37 11.31
C GLU A 63 -6.99 1.19 11.43
N ALA A 64 -7.02 2.25 12.24
CA ALA A 64 -5.87 3.10 12.44
C ALA A 64 -5.64 3.49 13.91
N TRP A 65 -4.37 3.74 14.22
CA TRP A 65 -3.86 4.12 15.55
C TRP A 65 -2.88 5.28 15.43
N GLY A 66 -2.67 6.01 16.53
CA GLY A 66 -1.73 7.14 16.60
C GLY A 66 -2.38 8.48 16.25
N SER A 67 -1.60 9.57 16.30
CA SER A 67 -2.09 10.92 16.00
C SER A 67 -2.45 11.08 14.51
N GLY A 68 -1.87 10.27 13.64
CA GLY A 68 -2.19 10.22 12.21
C GLY A 68 -3.40 9.35 11.84
N ALA A 69 -4.13 8.78 12.80
CA ALA A 69 -5.15 7.76 12.54
C ALA A 69 -6.28 8.26 11.60
N ASP A 70 -6.85 9.42 11.86
CA ASP A 70 -7.95 9.97 11.06
C ASP A 70 -7.51 10.26 9.63
N TRP A 71 -6.31 10.84 9.47
CA TRP A 71 -5.71 11.06 8.15
C TRP A 71 -5.51 9.75 7.38
N LEU A 72 -5.07 8.68 8.05
CA LEU A 72 -4.90 7.37 7.41
C LEU A 72 -6.24 6.78 6.96
N LEU A 73 -7.30 6.90 7.77
CA LEU A 73 -8.63 6.40 7.41
C LEU A 73 -9.28 7.18 6.27
N ASP A 74 -9.01 8.49 6.19
CA ASP A 74 -9.41 9.31 5.04
C ASP A 74 -8.69 8.88 3.76
N ARG A 75 -7.43 8.46 3.88
CA ARG A 75 -6.60 7.98 2.76
C ARG A 75 -6.79 6.50 2.43
N ALA A 76 -7.42 5.71 3.29
CA ALA A 76 -7.60 4.27 3.11
C ALA A 76 -8.19 3.87 1.74
N PRO A 77 -9.19 4.58 1.16
CA PRO A 77 -9.67 4.30 -0.20
C PRO A 77 -8.58 4.36 -1.28
N HIS A 78 -7.61 5.27 -1.16
CA HIS A 78 -6.49 5.37 -2.10
C HIS A 78 -5.52 4.19 -1.98
N TRP A 79 -5.31 3.67 -0.77
CA TRP A 79 -4.41 2.54 -0.54
C TRP A 79 -4.94 1.25 -1.17
N VAL A 80 -6.26 1.05 -1.10
CA VAL A 80 -6.91 -0.12 -1.66
C VAL A 80 -7.25 0.04 -3.15
N GLY A 81 -6.80 1.12 -3.81
CA GLY A 81 -6.98 1.33 -5.24
C GLY A 81 -8.39 1.77 -5.68
N LEU A 82 -9.26 2.20 -4.75
CA LEU A 82 -10.62 2.67 -5.11
C LEU A 82 -10.63 3.97 -5.91
N HIS A 83 -9.52 4.71 -5.90
CA HIS A 83 -9.35 5.96 -6.65
C HIS A 83 -8.55 5.77 -7.95
N ASP A 84 -8.19 4.54 -8.30
CA ASP A 84 -7.57 4.24 -9.58
C ASP A 84 -8.64 4.18 -10.67
N ASP A 85 -8.77 5.28 -11.39
CA ASP A 85 -9.78 5.49 -12.42
C ASP A 85 -9.28 4.99 -13.78
N LEU A 86 -9.93 3.94 -14.28
CA LEU A 86 -9.58 3.30 -15.54
C LEU A 86 -10.26 3.95 -16.76
N ARG A 87 -10.98 5.07 -16.60
CA ARG A 87 -11.57 5.77 -17.74
C ARG A 87 -10.48 6.15 -18.75
N GLY A 88 -10.64 5.70 -19.99
CA GLY A 88 -9.67 5.93 -21.07
C GLY A 88 -8.47 4.98 -21.06
N PHE A 89 -8.36 4.07 -20.10
CA PHE A 89 -7.37 3.00 -20.15
C PHE A 89 -7.81 1.92 -21.13
N ASP A 90 -7.15 1.86 -22.28
CA ASP A 90 -7.32 0.79 -23.27
C ASP A 90 -6.09 -0.14 -23.27
N PRO A 91 -6.17 -1.31 -22.59
CA PRO A 91 -5.06 -2.25 -22.55
C PRO A 91 -4.80 -2.92 -23.91
N THR A 92 -5.73 -2.84 -24.87
CA THR A 92 -5.62 -3.51 -26.18
C THR A 92 -4.66 -2.83 -27.14
N LEU A 93 -4.26 -1.58 -26.85
CA LEU A 93 -3.26 -0.83 -27.60
C LEU A 93 -1.88 -1.50 -27.61
N ASN A 94 -1.62 -2.41 -26.67
CA ASN A 94 -0.39 -3.21 -26.61
C ASN A 94 -0.72 -4.66 -26.22
N SER A 95 -0.30 -5.62 -27.04
CA SER A 95 -0.63 -7.05 -26.83
C SER A 95 -0.12 -7.60 -25.50
N GLN A 96 1.05 -7.15 -25.02
CA GLN A 96 1.57 -7.55 -23.72
C GLN A 96 0.73 -6.97 -22.59
N VAL A 97 0.38 -5.67 -22.65
CA VAL A 97 -0.48 -5.02 -21.65
C VAL A 97 -1.85 -5.69 -21.59
N ALA A 98 -2.46 -6.01 -22.75
CA ALA A 98 -3.71 -6.75 -22.83
C ALA A 98 -3.64 -8.12 -22.14
N GLU A 99 -2.55 -8.85 -22.37
CA GLU A 99 -2.32 -10.14 -21.74
C GLU A 99 -2.13 -10.01 -20.21
N TRP A 100 -1.34 -9.02 -19.78
CA TRP A 100 -1.12 -8.72 -18.36
C TRP A 100 -2.40 -8.34 -17.65
N TRP A 101 -3.21 -7.48 -18.26
CA TRP A 101 -4.51 -7.06 -17.75
C TRP A 101 -5.45 -8.25 -17.57
N ARG A 102 -5.54 -9.12 -18.58
CA ARG A 102 -6.35 -10.35 -18.52
C ARG A 102 -5.90 -11.30 -17.41
N ARG A 103 -4.60 -11.38 -17.12
CA ARG A 103 -4.05 -12.22 -16.04
C ARG A 103 -4.29 -11.64 -14.63
N HIS A 104 -4.62 -10.35 -14.51
CA HIS A 104 -4.76 -9.65 -13.22
C HIS A 104 -6.00 -8.74 -13.18
N PRO A 105 -7.23 -9.27 -13.38
CA PRO A 105 -8.44 -8.47 -13.61
C PRO A 105 -8.88 -7.57 -12.42
N GLY A 106 -8.28 -7.73 -11.24
CA GLY A 106 -8.55 -6.90 -10.06
C GLY A 106 -7.41 -5.95 -9.66
N LEU A 107 -6.29 -5.93 -10.38
CA LEU A 107 -5.16 -5.08 -10.03
C LEU A 107 -5.53 -3.60 -10.17
N ARG A 108 -5.16 -2.80 -9.18
CA ARG A 108 -5.27 -1.34 -9.19
C ARG A 108 -3.96 -0.70 -8.75
N LEU A 109 -3.82 0.59 -9.03
CA LEU A 109 -2.75 1.42 -8.50
C LEU A 109 -3.11 1.91 -7.09
N ALA A 110 -2.32 1.47 -6.10
CA ALA A 110 -2.41 1.98 -4.73
C ALA A 110 -1.69 3.33 -4.61
N ALA A 111 -2.15 4.17 -3.68
CA ALA A 111 -1.46 5.41 -3.35
C ALA A 111 -1.43 5.66 -1.83
N ALA A 112 -0.24 5.58 -1.24
CA ALA A 112 -0.04 5.81 0.20
C ALA A 112 -0.36 7.26 0.62
N GLY A 113 -0.09 8.22 -0.28
CA GLY A 113 -0.33 9.65 -0.03
C GLY A 113 0.70 10.33 0.86
N VAL A 114 1.79 9.64 1.22
CA VAL A 114 2.94 10.20 1.92
C VAL A 114 4.13 10.26 0.98
N ILE A 115 4.75 11.43 0.86
CA ILE A 115 5.89 11.62 -0.05
C ILE A 115 7.19 11.23 0.63
N TRP A 116 7.46 11.75 1.83
CA TRP A 116 8.77 11.61 2.46
C TRP A 116 9.20 10.17 2.71
N GLN A 117 8.32 9.35 3.29
CA GLN A 117 8.63 7.95 3.58
C GLN A 117 8.81 7.13 2.29
N GLU A 118 7.97 7.33 1.28
CA GLU A 118 8.07 6.61 0.01
C GLU A 118 9.29 7.08 -0.82
N LEU A 119 9.61 8.37 -0.77
CA LEU A 119 10.79 8.93 -1.42
C LEU A 119 12.07 8.33 -0.85
N LEU A 120 12.18 8.13 0.46
CA LEU A 120 13.33 7.46 1.06
C LEU A 120 13.52 6.06 0.50
N LEU A 121 12.45 5.26 0.38
CA LEU A 121 12.51 3.91 -0.21
C LEU A 121 13.01 3.96 -1.66
N VAL A 122 12.55 4.93 -2.46
CA VAL A 122 13.00 5.12 -3.84
C VAL A 122 14.47 5.51 -3.91
N LEU A 123 14.92 6.45 -3.07
CA LEU A 123 16.31 6.93 -3.05
C LEU A 123 17.28 5.82 -2.63
N LEU A 124 16.92 5.03 -1.62
CA LEU A 124 17.74 3.89 -1.16
C LEU A 124 17.88 2.79 -2.21
N GLY A 125 16.92 2.67 -3.14
CA GLY A 125 16.95 1.70 -4.22
C GLY A 125 17.82 2.10 -5.43
N GLN A 126 18.39 3.31 -5.45
CA GLN A 126 19.10 3.79 -6.63
C GLN A 126 20.49 3.16 -6.75
N ARG A 127 20.72 2.50 -7.89
CA ARG A 127 22.02 1.88 -8.29
C ARG A 127 22.51 0.75 -7.37
N VAL A 128 21.61 0.19 -6.55
CA VAL A 128 21.90 -0.93 -5.64
C VAL A 128 20.88 -2.05 -5.86
N THR A 129 21.15 -3.21 -5.26
CA THR A 129 20.21 -4.31 -5.22
C THR A 129 19.03 -4.04 -4.28
N VAL A 130 17.95 -4.82 -4.41
CA VAL A 130 16.79 -4.74 -3.52
C VAL A 130 17.19 -5.08 -2.08
N GLU A 131 18.10 -6.03 -1.91
CA GLU A 131 18.61 -6.48 -0.62
C GLU A 131 19.38 -5.37 0.10
N GLU A 132 20.30 -4.68 -0.59
CA GLU A 132 21.07 -3.55 -0.04
C GLU A 132 20.17 -2.36 0.33
N ALA A 133 19.17 -2.07 -0.51
CA ALA A 133 18.18 -1.03 -0.24
C ALA A 133 17.37 -1.35 1.02
N LEU A 134 16.94 -2.60 1.16
CA LEU A 134 16.21 -3.09 2.33
C LEU A 134 17.07 -3.04 3.61
N GLU A 135 18.33 -3.46 3.56
CA GLU A 135 19.23 -3.36 4.71
C GLU A 135 19.43 -1.91 5.17
N SER A 136 19.59 -0.99 4.21
CA SER A 136 19.71 0.44 4.50
C SER A 136 18.43 1.00 5.12
N TRP A 137 17.27 0.60 4.59
CA TRP A 137 15.96 0.98 5.12
C TRP A 137 15.77 0.48 6.56
N VAL A 138 16.07 -0.79 6.81
CA VAL A 138 15.99 -1.40 8.15
C VAL A 138 16.85 -0.64 9.15
N ARG A 139 18.09 -0.28 8.79
CA ARG A 139 18.98 0.49 9.65
C ARG A 139 18.41 1.88 9.97
N ILE A 140 17.89 2.59 8.98
CA ILE A 140 17.28 3.91 9.19
C ILE A 140 16.09 3.82 10.14
N VAL A 141 15.21 2.83 9.96
CA VAL A 141 14.04 2.65 10.82
C VAL A 141 14.44 2.34 12.27
N PHE A 142 15.43 1.49 12.49
CA PHE A 142 15.86 1.17 13.86
C PHE A 142 16.63 2.30 14.54
N GLU A 143 17.32 3.15 13.77
CA GLU A 143 18.08 4.28 14.32
C GLU A 143 17.20 5.52 14.55
N TRP A 144 16.21 5.78 13.69
CA TRP A 144 15.47 7.05 13.65
C TRP A 144 13.94 6.93 13.64
N GLY A 145 13.41 5.70 13.67
CA GLY A 145 11.96 5.42 13.54
C GLY A 145 11.16 5.50 14.82
#